data_AF-A0A9D7SX56-F1
#
_entry.id   AF-A0A9D7SX56-F1
#
_cell.length_a   1.000
_cell.length_b   1.000
_cell.length_c   1.000
_cell.angle_alpha   90.00
_cell.angle_beta   90.00
_cell.angle_gamma   90.00
#
_symmetry.space_group_name_H-M   'P 1'
#
loop_
_entity.id
_entity.type
_entity.pdbx_description
1 polymer ?
#
loop_
_entity_poly.entity_id
_entity_poly.type
_entity_poly.pdbx_seq_one_letter_code
_entity_poly.pdbx_strand_id
1 'polypeptide(L)'
;MNNFITIILAAFSLQTTIISGQSSIQITKNPAGNSLFGFVNNNDNIFISDEFGVSVNTGTRNISLGSEALKSNTGGGSNLAIGHRALTSNTVGTENIALGWEALKTNQYSAGNIAIGIKSLQANLDGYGNIGLG
;
A
#
# COMPACT_ATOMS: atom_id res chain seq x y z
N MET A 1 20.34 -1.90 19.28
CA MET A 1 19.56 -1.04 20.20
C MET A 1 18.61 -0.23 19.35
N ASN A 2 17.32 -0.29 19.62
CA ASN A 2 16.32 0.48 18.88
C ASN A 2 16.19 1.83 19.56
N ASN A 3 16.41 2.92 18.82
CA ASN A 3 16.25 4.27 19.34
C ASN A 3 14.90 4.81 18.88
N PHE A 4 14.03 5.13 19.83
CA PHE A 4 12.74 5.75 19.58
C PHE A 4 12.76 7.18 20.14
N ILE A 5 12.35 8.15 19.32
CA ILE A 5 12.06 9.51 19.80
C ILE A 5 10.56 9.73 19.65
N THR A 6 9.89 9.97 20.78
CA THR A 6 8.46 10.29 20.82
C THR A 6 8.29 11.77 21.18
N ILE A 7 7.67 12.54 20.29
CA ILE A 7 7.28 13.93 20.53
C ILE A 7 5.76 13.95 20.75
N ILE A 8 5.35 14.34 21.95
CA ILE A 8 3.93 14.48 22.32
C ILE A 8 3.50 15.93 22.06
N LEU A 9 2.57 16.13 21.13
CA LEU A 9 1.90 17.40 20.86
C LEU A 9 0.47 17.31 21.39
N ALA A 10 -0.17 18.43 21.68
CA ALA A 10 -1.44 18.49 22.44
C ALA A 10 -2.61 17.67 21.84
N ALA A 11 -2.51 17.21 20.58
CA ALA A 11 -3.55 16.45 19.90
C ALA A 11 -3.04 15.23 19.10
N PHE A 12 -1.73 14.94 19.08
CA PHE A 12 -1.14 13.80 18.35
C PHE A 12 0.28 13.51 18.83
N SER A 13 0.79 12.30 18.58
CA SER A 13 2.20 11.96 18.85
C SER A 13 2.95 11.65 17.56
N LEU A 14 4.14 12.23 17.40
CA LEU A 14 5.11 11.87 16.37
C LEU A 14 6.10 10.86 16.94
N GLN A 15 6.21 9.68 16.35
CA GLN A 15 7.15 8.63 16.75
C GLN A 15 8.09 8.30 15.60
N THR A 16 9.39 8.43 15.84
CA THR A 16 10.40 7.89 14.91
C THR A 16 10.84 6.52 15.38
N THR A 17 10.96 5.57 14.45
CA THR A 17 11.52 4.24 14.70
C THR A 17 12.77 4.09 13.87
N ILE A 18 13.94 4.01 14.53
CA ILE A 18 15.22 3.71 13.88
C ILE A 18 15.74 2.40 14.47
N ILE A 19 15.71 1.36 13.64
CA ILE A 19 16.24 0.02 13.91
C ILE A 19 17.24 -0.28 12.79
N SER A 20 18.16 -1.24 12.96
CA SER A 20 19.10 -1.59 11.88
C SER A 20 18.33 -1.91 10.58
N GLY A 21 18.49 -1.04 9.57
CA GLY A 21 17.80 -1.14 8.28
C GLY A 21 16.37 -0.58 8.21
N GLN A 22 15.75 -0.12 9.31
CA GLN A 22 14.41 0.51 9.31
C GLN A 22 14.47 1.96 9.77
N SER A 23 13.89 2.88 9.00
CA SER A 23 13.61 4.25 9.44
C SER A 23 12.18 4.61 9.07
N SER A 24 11.32 4.84 10.06
CA SER A 24 9.93 5.28 9.83
C SER A 24 9.55 6.45 10.74
N ILE A 25 8.61 7.27 10.26
CA ILE A 25 8.02 8.40 10.98
C ILE A 25 6.51 8.15 11.08
N GLN A 26 6.02 7.77 12.25
CA GLN A 26 4.61 7.52 12.52
C GLN A 26 3.97 8.71 13.21
N ILE A 27 2.77 9.11 12.80
CA ILE A 27 1.95 10.07 13.54
C ILE A 27 0.71 9.36 14.05
N THR A 28 0.65 9.17 15.36
CA THR A 28 -0.44 8.48 16.05
C THR A 28 -1.59 9.45 16.31
N LYS A 29 -2.81 9.00 15.99
CA LYS A 29 -4.14 9.63 16.07
C LYS A 29 -4.30 10.94 16.88
N ASN A 30 -5.06 11.87 16.30
CA ASN A 30 -6.01 12.72 17.04
C ASN A 30 -7.28 11.89 17.35
N PRO A 31 -7.95 12.04 18.51
CA PRO A 31 -9.23 11.37 18.84
C PRO A 31 -10.31 11.40 17.74
N ALA A 32 -10.23 12.31 16.76
CA ALA A 32 -11.11 12.35 15.59
C ALA A 32 -10.86 11.25 14.51
N GLY A 33 -9.87 10.37 14.67
CA GLY A 33 -9.75 9.13 13.90
C GLY A 33 -9.08 9.20 12.53
N ASN A 34 -8.76 10.38 12.01
CA ASN A 34 -8.09 10.53 10.71
C ASN A 34 -6.61 10.91 10.91
N SER A 35 -5.67 10.05 10.51
CA SER A 35 -4.24 10.37 10.41
C SER A 35 -3.63 9.75 9.15
N LEU A 36 -3.27 10.61 8.21
CA LEU A 36 -2.51 10.37 6.99
C LEU A 36 -1.02 10.61 7.28
N PHE A 37 -0.13 9.62 7.25
CA PHE A 37 1.30 9.87 6.97
C PHE A 37 1.91 8.73 6.16
N GLY A 38 2.55 9.09 5.04
CA GLY A 38 3.28 8.14 4.20
C GLY A 38 4.45 7.53 4.96
N PHE A 39 4.51 6.21 5.09
CA PHE A 39 5.69 5.53 5.66
C PHE A 39 6.42 4.77 4.56
N VAL A 40 7.75 4.85 4.56
CA VAL A 40 8.62 3.91 3.84
C VAL A 40 8.99 2.79 4.82
N ASN A 41 8.78 1.53 4.46
CA ASN A 41 9.24 0.38 5.26
C ASN A 41 10.59 -0.18 4.72
N ASN A 42 11.15 -1.19 5.38
CA ASN A 42 12.41 -1.84 4.94
C ASN A 42 12.38 -2.51 3.59
N ASN A 43 11.18 -2.78 3.12
CA ASN A 43 10.96 -3.41 1.84
C ASN A 43 10.82 -2.34 0.75
N ASP A 44 11.16 -1.07 1.01
CA ASP A 44 11.00 0.07 0.10
C ASP A 44 9.55 0.35 -0.32
N ASN A 45 8.56 -0.05 0.50
CA ASN A 45 7.15 0.22 0.19
C ASN A 45 6.72 1.60 0.71
N ILE A 46 5.97 2.37 -0.08
CA ILE A 46 5.33 3.64 0.31
C ILE A 46 3.85 3.39 0.57
N PHE A 47 3.35 3.67 1.78
CA PHE A 47 1.93 3.50 2.13
C PHE A 47 1.30 4.81 2.58
N ILE A 48 0.22 5.23 1.90
CA ILE A 48 -0.55 6.43 2.20
C ILE A 48 -2.04 6.04 2.26
N SER A 49 -2.53 5.62 3.43
CA SER A 49 -3.92 5.17 3.64
C SER A 49 -4.46 5.53 5.03
N ASP A 50 -5.80 5.55 5.16
CA ASP A 50 -6.54 5.84 6.40
C ASP A 50 -6.72 4.59 7.29
N GLU A 51 -6.86 3.42 6.67
CA GLU A 51 -6.89 2.14 7.36
C GLU A 51 -5.47 1.57 7.38
N PHE A 52 -4.92 1.40 8.57
CA PHE A 52 -3.57 0.87 8.82
C PHE A 52 -3.56 -0.64 8.53
N GLY A 53 -3.71 -0.99 7.25
CA GLY A 53 -3.40 -2.30 6.72
C GLY A 53 -1.89 -2.44 6.62
N VAL A 54 -1.20 -2.61 7.75
CA VAL A 54 0.01 -3.44 7.76
C VAL A 54 -0.45 -4.89 7.60
N SER A 55 -1.17 -5.16 6.50
CA SER A 55 -1.24 -6.51 5.99
C SER A 55 0.18 -6.85 5.60
N VAL A 56 0.77 -7.82 6.30
CA VAL A 56 1.81 -8.81 5.94
C VAL A 56 2.51 -8.64 4.57
N ASN A 57 2.85 -7.42 4.15
CA ASN A 57 3.45 -7.12 2.87
C ASN A 57 4.95 -7.37 3.01
N THR A 58 5.29 -8.64 2.94
CA THR A 58 6.65 -9.15 2.72
C THR A 58 7.15 -8.80 1.32
N GLY A 59 6.28 -8.34 0.42
CA GLY A 59 6.64 -7.80 -0.88
C GLY A 59 7.40 -6.48 -0.77
N THR A 60 8.17 -6.19 -1.82
CA THR A 60 9.11 -5.07 -1.86
C THR A 60 8.75 -4.05 -2.95
N ARG A 61 9.11 -2.78 -2.75
CA ARG A 61 9.03 -1.68 -3.73
C ARG A 61 7.62 -1.39 -4.25
N ASN A 62 6.62 -1.46 -3.38
CA ASN A 62 5.24 -1.15 -3.72
C ASN A 62 4.86 0.29 -3.32
N ILE A 63 3.98 0.92 -4.09
CA ILE A 63 3.36 2.20 -3.72
C ILE A 63 1.87 1.97 -3.56
N SER A 64 1.33 2.24 -2.36
CA SER A 64 -0.08 2.13 -2.03
C SER A 64 -0.62 3.49 -1.58
N LEU A 65 -1.63 4.00 -2.28
CA LEU A 65 -2.32 5.25 -1.97
C LEU A 65 -3.83 5.03 -1.99
N GLY A 66 -4.49 5.15 -0.85
CA GLY A 66 -5.94 4.98 -0.71
C GLY A 66 -6.33 3.86 0.24
N SER A 67 -7.57 3.92 0.73
CA SER A 67 -8.10 2.92 1.66
C SER A 67 -8.11 1.53 1.04
N GLU A 68 -7.64 0.54 1.78
CA GLU A 68 -7.54 -0.88 1.36
C GLU A 68 -6.70 -1.17 0.11
N ALA A 69 -5.92 -0.21 -0.39
CA ALA A 69 -5.00 -0.45 -1.50
C ALA A 69 -3.87 -1.40 -1.08
N LEU A 70 -3.62 -2.45 -1.86
CA LEU A 70 -2.64 -3.53 -1.56
C LEU A 70 -2.85 -4.28 -0.21
N LYS A 71 -4.05 -4.22 0.38
CA LYS A 71 -4.37 -4.80 1.70
C LYS A 71 -4.21 -6.32 1.83
N SER A 72 -4.04 -7.08 0.75
CA SER A 72 -3.78 -8.53 0.83
C SER A 72 -2.51 -8.96 0.10
N ASN A 73 -1.60 -8.02 -0.16
CA ASN A 73 -0.31 -8.34 -0.76
C ASN A 73 0.62 -9.05 0.22
N THR A 74 0.93 -10.32 -0.06
CA THR A 74 1.68 -11.24 0.82
C THR A 74 3.05 -11.64 0.26
N GLY A 75 3.51 -11.01 -0.83
CA GLY A 75 4.80 -11.30 -1.46
C GLY A 75 5.08 -10.60 -2.79
N GLY A 76 4.04 -10.06 -3.45
CA GLY A 76 4.19 -9.33 -4.71
C GLY A 76 5.01 -8.05 -4.58
N GLY A 77 5.94 -7.82 -5.50
CA GLY A 77 6.80 -6.63 -5.52
C GLY A 77 6.57 -5.72 -6.73
N SER A 78 7.05 -4.48 -6.63
CA SER A 78 7.02 -3.48 -7.71
C SER A 78 5.61 -3.13 -8.21
N ASN A 79 4.59 -3.11 -7.34
CA ASN A 79 3.24 -2.71 -7.72
C ASN A 79 2.93 -1.25 -7.35
N LEU A 80 2.16 -0.56 -8.19
CA LEU A 80 1.61 0.77 -7.94
C LEU A 80 0.09 0.68 -7.83
N ALA A 81 -0.47 0.95 -6.65
CA ALA A 81 -1.90 0.93 -6.37
C ALA A 81 -2.36 2.30 -5.86
N ILE A 82 -3.16 3.01 -6.65
CA ILE A 82 -3.75 4.30 -6.28
C ILE A 82 -5.27 4.22 -6.43
N GLY A 83 -6.00 4.42 -5.34
CA GLY A 83 -7.46 4.41 -5.29
C GLY A 83 -8.00 3.49 -4.21
N HIS A 84 -9.23 3.76 -3.75
CA HIS A 84 -9.89 2.90 -2.78
C HIS A 84 -10.08 1.50 -3.39
N ARG A 85 -9.55 0.49 -2.70
CA ARG A 85 -9.52 -0.92 -3.11
C ARG A 85 -8.74 -1.25 -4.39
N ALA A 86 -7.77 -0.43 -4.80
CA ALA A 86 -6.87 -0.78 -5.90
C ALA A 86 -5.94 -1.95 -5.48
N LEU A 87 -5.83 -3.01 -6.30
CA LEU A 87 -5.01 -4.20 -6.01
C LEU A 87 -5.24 -4.86 -4.64
N THR A 88 -6.44 -4.72 -4.06
CA THR A 88 -6.73 -5.19 -2.69
C THR A 88 -6.46 -6.67 -2.50
N SER A 89 -6.77 -7.51 -3.48
CA SER A 89 -6.60 -8.98 -3.41
C SER A 89 -5.43 -9.49 -4.28
N ASN A 90 -4.42 -8.65 -4.53
CA ASN A 90 -3.16 -9.10 -5.12
C ASN A 90 -2.35 -9.86 -4.07
N THR A 91 -2.06 -11.16 -4.23
CA THR A 91 -1.32 -11.93 -3.22
C THR A 91 0.17 -12.07 -3.53
N VAL A 92 0.51 -12.44 -4.77
CA VAL A 92 1.91 -12.60 -5.23
C VAL A 92 2.21 -11.87 -6.54
N GLY A 93 1.21 -11.24 -7.17
CA GLY A 93 1.38 -10.54 -8.43
C GLY A 93 2.39 -9.40 -8.35
N THR A 94 3.16 -9.21 -9.41
CA THR A 94 4.27 -8.24 -9.49
C THR A 94 4.10 -7.29 -10.66
N GLU A 95 4.70 -6.11 -10.57
CA GLU A 95 4.80 -5.16 -11.71
C GLU A 95 3.44 -4.69 -12.24
N ASN A 96 2.42 -4.60 -11.38
CA ASN A 96 1.09 -4.13 -11.76
C ASN A 96 0.92 -2.63 -11.45
N ILE A 97 0.26 -1.90 -12.34
CA ILE A 97 -0.16 -0.51 -12.15
C ILE A 97 -1.70 -0.49 -12.10
N ALA A 98 -2.26 -0.12 -10.95
CA ALA A 98 -3.69 0.04 -10.74
C ALA A 98 -4.00 1.46 -10.28
N LEU A 99 -4.70 2.24 -11.11
CA LEU A 99 -5.08 3.62 -10.84
C LEU A 99 -6.60 3.76 -10.95
N GLY A 100 -7.32 3.76 -9.83
CA GLY A 100 -8.77 3.92 -9.82
C GLY A 100 -9.46 3.13 -8.70
N TRP A 101 -10.74 3.45 -8.45
CA TRP A 101 -11.55 2.68 -7.51
C TRP A 101 -11.72 1.25 -8.01
N GLU A 102 -11.29 0.27 -7.20
CA GLU A 102 -11.35 -1.16 -7.53
C GLU A 102 -10.61 -1.58 -8.82
N ALA A 103 -9.65 -0.80 -9.30
CA ALA A 103 -8.77 -1.20 -10.41
C ALA A 103 -7.91 -2.42 -10.00
N LEU A 104 -7.89 -3.46 -10.84
CA LEU A 104 -7.22 -4.76 -10.56
C LEU A 104 -7.55 -5.33 -9.17
N LYS A 105 -8.79 -5.14 -8.69
CA LYS A 105 -9.18 -5.56 -7.34
C LYS A 105 -8.82 -7.00 -7.01
N THR A 106 -9.08 -7.93 -7.94
CA THR A 106 -8.72 -9.36 -7.78
C THR A 106 -7.66 -9.74 -8.81
N ASN A 107 -6.43 -9.90 -8.33
CA ASN A 107 -5.22 -10.01 -9.16
C ASN A 107 -4.22 -11.00 -8.54
N GLN A 108 -4.63 -12.24 -8.31
CA GLN A 108 -3.99 -13.13 -7.35
C GLN A 108 -2.57 -13.57 -7.76
N TYR A 109 -2.36 -13.90 -9.04
CA TYR A 109 -1.09 -14.43 -9.59
C TYR A 109 -0.54 -13.65 -10.80
N SER A 110 -1.21 -12.58 -11.19
CA SER A 110 -0.95 -11.87 -12.44
C SER A 110 0.30 -10.96 -12.35
N ALA A 111 0.94 -10.68 -13.49
CA ALA A 111 2.05 -9.73 -13.54
C ALA A 111 1.99 -8.82 -14.77
N GLY A 112 2.53 -7.61 -14.62
CA GLY A 112 2.72 -6.67 -15.73
C GLY A 112 1.44 -6.04 -16.26
N ASN A 113 0.36 -5.95 -15.47
CA ASN A 113 -0.90 -5.36 -15.93
C ASN A 113 -0.97 -3.87 -15.62
N ILE A 114 -1.56 -3.10 -16.55
CA ILE A 114 -1.87 -1.68 -16.37
C ILE A 114 -3.38 -1.52 -16.43
N ALA A 115 -3.98 -1.12 -15.32
CA ALA A 115 -5.40 -0.77 -15.23
C ALA A 115 -5.55 0.67 -14.77
N ILE A 116 -6.16 1.50 -15.62
CA ILE A 116 -6.42 2.90 -15.32
C ILE A 116 -7.92 3.14 -15.47
N GLY A 117 -8.52 3.62 -14.40
CA GLY A 117 -9.92 4.00 -14.29
C GLY A 117 -10.75 3.05 -13.41
N ILE A 118 -12.04 3.34 -13.28
CA ILE A 118 -12.91 2.73 -12.26
C ILE A 118 -13.21 1.29 -12.67
N LYS A 119 -12.87 0.33 -11.80
CA LYS A 119 -13.05 -1.11 -12.03
C LYS A 119 -12.39 -1.62 -13.32
N SER A 120 -11.40 -0.90 -13.85
CA SER A 120 -10.61 -1.38 -14.98
C SER A 120 -9.89 -2.68 -14.59
N LEU A 121 -10.04 -3.71 -15.43
CA LEU A 121 -9.53 -5.08 -15.18
C LEU A 121 -9.87 -5.63 -13.78
N GLN A 122 -11.04 -5.29 -13.22
CA GLN A 122 -11.43 -5.61 -11.84
C GLN A 122 -11.21 -7.10 -11.46
N ALA A 123 -11.45 -8.01 -12.41
CA ALA A 123 -11.26 -9.45 -12.26
C ALA A 123 -10.25 -10.00 -13.27
N ASN A 124 -8.97 -9.90 -12.94
CA ASN A 124 -7.87 -10.43 -13.75
C ASN A 124 -7.06 -11.45 -12.94
N LEU A 125 -7.55 -12.69 -12.87
CA LEU A 125 -6.97 -13.72 -11.99
C LEU A 125 -5.56 -14.15 -12.42
N ASP A 126 -5.34 -14.32 -13.73
CA ASP A 126 -4.12 -14.91 -14.30
C ASP A 126 -3.57 -14.19 -15.55
N GLY A 127 -4.11 -13.02 -15.91
CA GLY A 127 -3.69 -12.32 -17.14
C GLY A 127 -2.31 -11.65 -17.01
N TYR A 128 -1.45 -11.81 -18.02
CA TYR A 128 -0.14 -11.16 -18.07
C TYR A 128 -0.10 -10.07 -19.14
N GLY A 129 0.42 -8.89 -18.80
CA GLY A 129 0.67 -7.84 -19.80
C GLY A 129 -0.58 -7.15 -20.37
N ASN A 130 -1.70 -7.14 -19.64
CA ASN A 130 -2.92 -6.50 -20.12
C ASN A 130 -2.90 -4.99 -19.87
N ILE A 131 -3.49 -4.24 -20.79
CA ILE A 131 -3.75 -2.81 -20.64
C ILE A 131 -5.25 -2.59 -20.68
N GLY A 132 -5.83 -2.15 -19.57
CA GLY A 132 -7.23 -1.76 -19.46
C GLY A 132 -7.37 -0.27 -19.15
N LEU A 133 -8.16 0.43 -19.95
CA LEU A 133 -8.46 1.85 -19.78
C LEU A 133 -10.00 1.99 -19.69
N GLY A 134 -10.51 2.71 -18.69
CA GLY A 134 -11.95 2.88 -18.48
C GLY A 134 -12.33 3.81 -17.34
#